data_AF-A0A0K9YLY6-F1
#
_entry.id   AF-A0A0K9YLY6-F1
#
_cell.length_a   1.000
_cell.length_b   1.000
_cell.length_c   1.000
_cell.angle_alpha   90.00
_cell.angle_beta   90.00
_cell.angle_gamma   90.00
#
_symmetry.space_group_name_H-M   'P 1'
#
loop_
_entity.id
_entity.type
_entity.pdbx_description
1 polymer ?
#
loop_
_entity_poly.entity_id
_entity_poly.type
_entity_poly.pdbx_seq_one_letter_code
_entity_poly.pdbx_strand_id
1 'polypeptide(L)'
;MNKIEINAALVQLNETAMGYAKTLQSEWKDDALLYIEYARKIQHTFHKMATFQTLQKHGETAIWEAAEERGVDADITSIVTGWIEAVRHRASYNPLNFFIALRLYERKRSEIRRKYNQIHYKLSQLQKQYGKLADEAGKRKGAFAERILEDISFRNQAMITLKETTELEEMSFREQIELWFTTNRMRKSDFLSLITLEKRLHYWDGVPNRTSQDIAELPDELDFEAFQDGVFINKIEHQQDSYLFDQFMREVMKFIDENPRAMFGTFQKWFGAMPTFTAHTDKFGRIAKLEPSKPNLTIVH
;
A
#
# COMPACT_ATOMS: atom_id res chain seq x y z
N MET A 1 12.86 -28.92 -25.91
CA MET A 1 14.26 -28.88 -25.42
C MET A 1 14.80 -30.28 -25.11
N ASN A 2 16.09 -30.55 -25.33
CA ASN A 2 16.80 -31.79 -24.96
C ASN A 2 17.16 -31.85 -23.45
N LYS A 3 17.64 -32.99 -22.93
CA LYS A 3 17.93 -33.14 -21.48
C LYS A 3 19.02 -32.17 -21.00
N ILE A 4 20.04 -31.92 -21.83
CA ILE A 4 21.16 -31.02 -21.51
C ILE A 4 20.66 -29.58 -21.46
N GLU A 5 19.86 -29.18 -22.45
CA GLU A 5 19.24 -27.85 -22.51
C GLU A 5 18.32 -27.59 -21.31
N ILE A 6 17.52 -28.59 -20.88
CA ILE A 6 16.65 -28.47 -19.71
C ILE A 6 17.47 -28.27 -18.44
N ASN A 7 18.52 -29.06 -18.24
CA ASN A 7 19.40 -28.90 -17.08
C ASN A 7 20.10 -27.53 -17.10
N ALA A 8 20.62 -27.10 -18.24
CA ALA A 8 21.28 -25.79 -18.36
C ALA A 8 20.32 -24.63 -18.04
N ALA A 9 19.10 -24.68 -18.58
CA ALA A 9 18.07 -23.70 -18.26
C ALA A 9 17.69 -23.72 -16.77
N LEU A 10 17.56 -24.91 -16.17
CA LEU A 10 17.27 -25.04 -14.74
C LEU A 10 18.36 -24.41 -13.87
N VAL A 11 19.63 -24.65 -14.20
CA VAL A 11 20.79 -24.06 -13.50
C VAL A 11 20.74 -22.54 -13.59
N GLN A 12 20.55 -21.98 -14.78
CA GLN A 12 20.47 -20.53 -14.98
C GLN A 12 19.32 -19.88 -14.18
N LEU A 13 18.15 -20.52 -14.18
CA LEU A 13 17.00 -20.04 -13.39
C LEU A 13 17.32 -20.09 -11.89
N ASN A 14 17.95 -21.16 -11.41
CA ASN A 14 18.34 -21.31 -10.01
C ASN A 14 19.35 -20.25 -9.58
N GLU A 15 20.35 -19.95 -10.41
CA GLU A 15 21.33 -18.90 -10.14
C GLU A 15 20.66 -17.52 -10.04
N THR A 16 19.75 -17.23 -10.97
CA THR A 16 19.01 -15.95 -10.96
C THR A 16 18.11 -15.83 -9.73
N ALA A 17 17.38 -16.90 -9.38
CA ALA A 17 16.52 -16.94 -8.19
C ALA A 17 17.34 -16.77 -6.91
N MET A 18 18.50 -17.40 -6.82
CA MET A 18 19.42 -17.28 -5.69
C MET A 18 19.97 -15.85 -5.54
N GLY A 19 20.24 -15.17 -6.66
CA GLY A 19 20.61 -13.75 -6.65
C GLY A 19 19.53 -12.87 -6.00
N TYR A 20 18.27 -13.01 -6.40
CA TYR A 20 17.17 -12.27 -5.79
C TYR A 20 16.92 -12.65 -4.33
N ALA A 21 17.03 -13.95 -3.99
CA ALA A 21 16.88 -14.42 -2.62
C ALA A 21 17.95 -13.82 -1.70
N LYS A 22 19.21 -13.73 -2.17
CA LYS A 22 20.29 -13.11 -1.42
C LYS A 22 20.01 -11.63 -1.15
N THR A 23 19.58 -10.87 -2.17
CA THR A 23 19.21 -9.45 -1.99
C THR A 23 18.11 -9.28 -0.96
N LEU A 24 17.06 -10.10 -1.03
CA LEU A 24 15.98 -10.05 -0.05
C LEU A 24 16.49 -10.38 1.36
N GLN A 25 17.26 -11.45 1.53
CA GLN A 25 17.76 -11.85 2.84
C GLN A 25 18.74 -10.86 3.46
N SER A 26 19.57 -10.18 2.66
CA SER A 26 20.58 -9.26 3.18
C SER A 26 20.03 -7.89 3.56
N GLU A 27 19.02 -7.39 2.85
CA GLU A 27 18.57 -6.00 2.99
C GLU A 27 17.20 -5.87 3.66
N TRP A 28 16.36 -6.92 3.60
CA TRP A 28 14.96 -6.82 4.04
C TRP A 28 14.81 -6.48 5.52
N LYS A 29 15.62 -7.09 6.40
CA LYS A 29 15.46 -6.87 7.84
C LYS A 29 15.66 -5.40 8.23
N ASP A 30 16.69 -4.77 7.68
CA ASP A 30 17.02 -3.37 7.99
C ASP A 30 15.99 -2.42 7.36
N ASP A 31 15.59 -2.69 6.12
CA ASP A 31 14.55 -1.91 5.44
C ASP A 31 13.18 -2.05 6.11
N ALA A 32 12.81 -3.24 6.59
CA ALA A 32 11.57 -3.47 7.31
C ALA A 32 11.54 -2.70 8.64
N LEU A 33 12.67 -2.66 9.35
CA LEU A 33 12.81 -1.85 10.57
C LEU A 33 12.65 -0.35 10.27
N LEU A 34 13.32 0.16 9.23
CA LEU A 34 13.18 1.56 8.80
C LEU A 34 11.74 1.88 8.37
N TYR A 35 11.10 0.97 7.64
CA TYR A 35 9.73 1.11 7.20
C TYR A 35 8.75 1.25 8.38
N ILE A 36 8.90 0.41 9.41
CA ILE A 36 8.12 0.50 10.65
C ILE A 36 8.46 1.79 11.41
N GLU A 37 9.74 2.18 11.48
CA GLU A 37 10.17 3.40 12.15
C GLU A 37 9.54 4.65 11.51
N TYR A 38 9.45 4.70 10.18
CA TYR A 38 8.77 5.78 9.46
C TYR A 38 7.28 5.85 9.77
N ALA A 39 6.59 4.70 9.83
CA ALA A 39 5.20 4.66 10.25
C ALA A 39 5.02 5.16 11.70
N ARG A 40 5.89 4.74 12.61
CA ARG A 40 5.90 5.22 14.01
C ARG A 40 6.12 6.74 14.10
N LYS A 41 6.96 7.32 13.24
CA LYS A 41 7.17 8.78 13.20
C LYS A 41 5.91 9.54 12.75
N ILE A 42 5.13 8.98 11.82
CA ILE A 42 3.84 9.54 11.40
C ILE A 42 2.86 9.48 12.59
N GLN A 43 2.69 8.29 13.19
CA GLN A 43 1.82 8.10 14.36
C GLN A 43 2.19 9.01 15.52
N HIS A 44 3.48 9.13 15.84
CA HIS A 44 3.94 9.96 16.94
C HIS A 44 3.62 11.45 16.71
N THR A 45 3.72 11.92 15.47
CA THR A 45 3.33 13.28 15.11
C THR A 45 1.83 13.50 15.31
N PHE A 46 1.01 12.52 14.91
CA PHE A 46 -0.43 12.54 15.14
C PHE A 46 -0.78 12.55 16.64
N HIS A 47 -0.22 11.63 17.43
CA HIS A 47 -0.48 11.54 18.88
C HIS A 47 -0.07 12.83 19.59
N LYS A 48 1.10 13.40 19.29
CA LYS A 48 1.50 14.70 19.85
C LYS A 48 0.49 15.80 19.56
N MET A 49 0.01 15.88 18.34
CA MET A 49 -1.01 16.84 17.95
C MET A 49 -2.31 16.62 18.75
N ALA A 50 -2.83 15.38 18.76
CA ALA A 50 -4.06 15.04 19.45
C ALA A 50 -3.97 15.31 20.96
N THR A 51 -2.89 14.86 21.60
CA THR A 51 -2.61 15.12 23.02
C THR A 51 -2.54 16.61 23.31
N PHE A 52 -1.84 17.39 22.47
CA PHE A 52 -1.78 18.84 22.64
C PHE A 52 -3.17 19.49 22.56
N GLN A 53 -3.98 19.12 21.56
CA GLN A 53 -5.32 19.66 21.37
C GLN A 53 -6.25 19.30 22.55
N THR A 54 -6.23 18.04 22.99
CA THR A 54 -7.03 17.60 24.15
C THR A 54 -6.57 18.30 25.42
N LEU A 55 -5.26 18.42 25.66
CA LEU A 55 -4.73 19.09 26.84
C LEU A 55 -5.18 20.56 26.92
N GLN A 56 -5.16 21.27 25.78
CA GLN A 56 -5.59 22.67 25.72
C GLN A 56 -7.10 22.85 25.90
N LYS A 57 -7.92 21.92 25.38
CA LYS A 57 -9.37 22.06 25.35
C LYS A 57 -10.08 21.44 26.56
N HIS A 58 -9.55 20.33 27.06
CA HIS A 58 -10.22 19.46 28.03
C HIS A 58 -9.36 19.13 29.25
N GLY A 59 -8.09 19.55 29.25
CA GLY A 59 -7.15 19.26 30.34
C GLY A 59 -6.63 17.83 30.33
N GLU A 60 -5.79 17.52 31.32
CA GLU A 60 -5.10 16.23 31.43
C GLU A 60 -6.04 15.08 31.81
N THR A 61 -7.06 15.35 32.63
CA THR A 61 -8.03 14.33 33.09
C THR A 61 -8.73 13.64 31.93
N ALA A 62 -9.16 14.39 30.91
CA ALA A 62 -9.82 13.82 29.74
C ALA A 62 -8.93 12.87 28.91
N ILE A 63 -7.61 13.06 28.96
CA ILE A 63 -6.66 12.15 28.30
C ILE A 63 -6.58 10.82 29.03
N TRP A 64 -6.60 10.86 30.37
CA TRP A 64 -6.59 9.67 31.21
C TRP A 64 -7.91 8.91 31.18
N GLU A 65 -9.05 9.61 31.19
CA GLU A 65 -10.37 8.98 31.02
C GLU A 65 -10.46 8.21 29.69
N ALA A 66 -10.03 8.81 28.58
CA ALA A 66 -9.99 8.15 27.28
C ALA A 66 -9.00 6.97 27.21
N ALA A 67 -7.94 6.99 28.03
CA ALA A 67 -7.03 5.87 28.15
C ALA A 67 -7.66 4.72 28.96
N GLU A 68 -8.33 5.03 30.08
CA GLU A 68 -9.03 4.06 30.95
C GLU A 68 -10.11 3.28 30.20
N GLU A 69 -10.88 3.96 29.35
CA GLU A 69 -11.89 3.32 28.48
C GLU A 69 -11.31 2.25 27.55
N ARG A 70 -10.01 2.34 27.21
CA ARG A 70 -9.32 1.39 26.32
C ARG A 70 -8.60 0.25 27.06
N GLY A 71 -8.69 0.23 28.39
CA GLY A 71 -7.97 -0.70 29.25
C GLY A 71 -6.53 -0.26 29.45
N VAL A 72 -6.24 0.40 30.57
CA VAL A 72 -4.88 0.88 30.89
C VAL A 72 -4.09 -0.22 31.58
N ASP A 73 -2.91 -0.50 31.03
CA ASP A 73 -1.84 -1.22 31.72
C ASP A 73 -0.62 -0.30 31.95
N ALA A 74 0.44 -0.86 32.54
CA ALA A 74 1.66 -0.12 32.86
C ALA A 74 2.36 0.43 31.59
N ASP A 75 2.26 -0.27 30.46
CA ASP A 75 2.90 0.14 29.20
C ASP A 75 2.13 1.30 28.57
N ILE A 76 0.79 1.23 28.54
CA ILE A 76 -0.08 2.31 28.08
C ILE A 76 0.11 3.56 28.95
N THR A 77 0.21 3.39 30.27
CA THR A 77 0.45 4.49 31.21
C THR A 77 1.76 5.23 30.88
N SER A 78 2.83 4.48 30.64
CA SER A 78 4.14 5.03 30.28
C SER A 78 4.08 5.80 28.95
N ILE A 79 3.42 5.23 27.94
CA ILE A 79 3.24 5.85 26.61
C ILE A 79 2.48 7.17 26.70
N VAL A 80 1.32 7.16 27.37
CA VAL A 80 0.45 8.35 27.51
C VAL A 80 1.17 9.44 28.29
N THR A 81 1.86 9.09 29.38
CA THR A 81 2.68 10.04 30.16
C THR A 81 3.72 10.70 29.27
N GLY A 82 4.47 9.91 28.49
CA GLY A 82 5.48 10.43 27.56
C GLY A 82 4.90 11.37 26.49
N TRP A 83 3.68 11.11 26.00
CA TRP A 83 3.00 12.02 25.07
C TRP A 83 2.63 13.34 25.74
N ILE A 84 2.07 13.29 26.95
CA ILE A 84 1.70 14.49 27.70
C ILE A 84 2.94 15.33 27.98
N GLU A 85 4.01 14.74 28.52
CA GLU A 85 5.26 15.44 28.81
C GLU A 85 5.87 16.12 27.57
N ALA A 86 5.78 15.47 26.40
CA ALA A 86 6.32 16.01 25.16
C ALA A 86 5.62 17.29 24.66
N VAL A 87 4.40 17.58 25.14
CA VAL A 87 3.59 18.71 24.68
C VAL A 87 3.11 19.65 25.79
N ARG A 88 3.17 19.26 27.06
CA ARG A 88 2.65 20.00 28.22
C ARG A 88 3.18 21.43 28.34
N HIS A 89 4.44 21.64 27.97
CA HIS A 89 5.09 22.95 28.07
C HIS A 89 5.13 23.72 26.74
N ARG A 90 4.49 23.22 25.69
CA ARG A 90 4.46 23.91 24.40
C ARG A 90 3.38 25.00 24.43
N ALA A 91 3.73 26.19 23.95
CA ALA A 91 2.76 27.28 23.79
C ALA A 91 1.85 27.08 22.56
N SER A 92 2.33 26.36 21.53
CA SER A 92 1.57 26.06 20.32
C SER A 92 2.07 24.77 19.67
N TYR A 93 1.19 24.16 18.86
CA TYR A 93 1.51 23.02 18.01
C TYR A 93 0.83 23.21 16.66
N ASN A 94 1.59 23.13 15.56
CA ASN A 94 1.01 23.24 14.22
C ASN A 94 0.33 21.91 13.85
N PRO A 95 -1.02 21.87 13.68
CA PRO A 95 -1.72 20.65 13.32
C PRO A 95 -1.32 20.10 11.95
N LEU A 96 -0.77 20.93 11.04
CA LEU A 96 -0.25 20.48 9.74
C LEU A 96 1.01 19.61 9.86
N ASN A 97 1.68 19.59 11.01
CA ASN A 97 2.85 18.74 11.22
C ASN A 97 2.54 17.26 10.92
N PHE A 98 1.32 16.80 11.21
CA PHE A 98 0.89 15.45 10.87
C PHE A 98 0.98 15.18 9.36
N PHE A 99 0.44 16.09 8.53
CA PHE A 99 0.51 15.94 7.08
C PHE A 99 1.93 16.10 6.52
N ILE A 100 2.76 16.95 7.13
CA ILE A 100 4.18 17.07 6.77
C ILE A 100 4.90 15.75 7.05
N ALA A 101 4.68 15.15 8.21
CA ALA A 101 5.24 13.85 8.57
C ALA A 101 4.72 12.76 7.62
N LEU A 102 3.41 12.74 7.35
CA LEU A 102 2.78 11.81 6.42
C LEU A 102 3.44 11.90 5.04
N ARG A 103 3.57 13.10 4.47
CA ARG A 103 4.25 13.33 3.18
C ARG A 103 5.69 12.80 3.18
N LEU A 104 6.47 13.20 4.19
CA LEU A 104 7.90 12.89 4.22
C LEU A 104 8.15 11.39 4.39
N TYR A 105 7.45 10.77 5.34
CA TYR A 105 7.72 9.40 5.74
C TYR A 105 6.98 8.38 4.86
N GLU A 106 5.81 8.70 4.29
CA GLU A 106 5.17 7.84 3.29
C GLU A 106 5.99 7.73 2.01
N ARG A 107 6.68 8.80 1.59
CA ARG A 107 7.60 8.73 0.44
C ARG A 107 8.73 7.75 0.69
N LYS A 108 9.36 7.84 1.86
CA LYS A 108 10.43 6.91 2.25
C LYS A 108 9.93 5.46 2.36
N ARG A 109 8.73 5.26 2.93
CA ARG A 109 8.06 3.94 2.95
C ARG A 109 7.78 3.44 1.53
N SER A 110 7.33 4.31 0.64
CA SER A 110 7.02 3.99 -0.75
C SER A 110 8.26 3.61 -1.56
N GLU A 111 9.41 4.24 -1.32
CA GLU A 111 10.69 3.86 -1.94
C GLU A 111 11.09 2.43 -1.56
N ILE A 112 11.03 2.12 -0.26
CA ILE A 112 11.27 0.78 0.26
C ILE A 112 10.29 -0.21 -0.38
N ARG A 113 8.99 0.06 -0.33
CA ARG A 113 7.97 -0.81 -0.95
C ARG A 113 8.23 -1.02 -2.45
N ARG A 114 8.53 0.03 -3.21
CA ARG A 114 8.80 -0.07 -4.65
C ARG A 114 9.97 -1.01 -4.93
N LYS A 115 11.03 -0.96 -4.13
CA LYS A 115 12.18 -1.87 -4.23
C LYS A 115 11.74 -3.34 -4.07
N TYR A 116 10.98 -3.67 -3.03
CA TYR A 116 10.54 -5.05 -2.79
C TYR A 116 9.51 -5.53 -3.81
N ASN A 117 8.56 -4.67 -4.20
CA ASN A 117 7.58 -4.98 -5.25
C ASN A 117 8.27 -5.31 -6.59
N GLN A 118 9.35 -4.61 -6.95
CA GLN A 118 10.13 -4.93 -8.15
C GLN A 118 10.80 -6.30 -8.05
N ILE A 119 11.33 -6.67 -6.88
CA ILE A 119 11.94 -8.00 -6.68
C ILE A 119 10.87 -9.09 -6.71
N HIS A 120 9.75 -8.90 -6.00
CA HIS A 120 8.61 -9.83 -6.03
C HIS A 120 8.04 -10.01 -7.44
N TYR A 121 7.99 -8.94 -8.23
CA TYR A 121 7.63 -9.02 -9.65
C TYR A 121 8.63 -9.88 -10.43
N LYS A 122 9.94 -9.66 -10.27
CA LYS A 122 10.98 -10.46 -10.93
C LYS A 122 10.91 -11.94 -10.51
N LEU A 123 10.69 -12.24 -9.23
CA LEU A 123 10.46 -13.60 -8.73
C LEU A 123 9.22 -14.23 -9.38
N SER A 124 8.13 -13.47 -9.53
CA SER A 124 6.92 -13.94 -10.20
C SER A 124 7.15 -14.22 -11.69
N GLN A 125 8.03 -13.47 -12.36
CA GLN A 125 8.45 -13.77 -13.73
C GLN A 125 9.32 -15.04 -13.79
N LEU A 126 10.21 -15.26 -12.81
CA LEU A 126 10.96 -16.51 -12.71
C LEU A 126 10.03 -17.71 -12.50
N GLN A 127 9.04 -17.61 -11.62
CA GLN A 127 8.02 -18.66 -11.43
C GLN A 127 7.32 -19.03 -12.75
N LYS A 128 7.02 -18.04 -13.60
CA LYS A 128 6.48 -18.30 -14.95
C LYS A 128 7.47 -19.04 -15.85
N GLN A 129 8.76 -18.69 -15.80
CA GLN A 129 9.82 -19.36 -16.57
C GLN A 129 10.04 -20.80 -16.10
N TYR A 130 10.09 -21.03 -14.79
CA TYR A 130 10.11 -22.36 -14.18
C TYR A 130 8.91 -23.19 -14.64
N GLY A 131 7.71 -22.61 -14.66
CA GLY A 131 6.53 -23.28 -15.15
C GLY A 131 6.64 -23.69 -16.63
N LYS A 132 7.17 -22.82 -17.51
CA LYS A 132 7.42 -23.19 -18.91
C LYS A 132 8.43 -24.33 -19.03
N LEU A 133 9.47 -24.32 -18.19
CA LEU A 133 10.46 -25.40 -18.15
C LEU A 133 9.85 -26.72 -17.65
N ALA A 134 8.93 -26.65 -16.68
CA ALA A 134 8.17 -27.81 -16.21
C ALA A 134 7.30 -28.38 -17.33
N ASP A 135 6.64 -27.53 -18.13
CA ASP A 135 5.85 -27.96 -19.29
C ASP A 135 6.72 -28.67 -20.34
N GLU A 136 7.95 -28.21 -20.57
CA GLU A 136 8.93 -28.88 -21.46
C GLU A 136 9.48 -30.18 -20.88
N ALA A 137 9.76 -30.21 -19.57
CA ALA A 137 10.23 -31.42 -18.88
C ALA A 137 9.15 -32.50 -18.83
N GLY A 138 7.88 -32.13 -18.61
CA GLY A 138 6.74 -33.04 -18.55
C GLY A 138 6.38 -33.71 -19.87
N LYS A 139 6.84 -33.18 -21.02
CA LYS A 139 6.77 -33.88 -22.32
C LYS A 139 7.69 -35.11 -22.38
N ARG A 140 8.64 -35.23 -21.44
CA ARG A 140 9.56 -36.36 -21.32
C ARG A 140 9.01 -37.36 -20.32
N LYS A 141 9.35 -38.64 -20.49
CA LYS A 141 8.95 -39.72 -19.58
C LYS A 141 10.15 -40.22 -18.77
N GLY A 142 9.84 -40.80 -17.60
CA GLY A 142 10.79 -41.47 -16.71
C GLY A 142 11.47 -40.55 -15.70
N ALA A 143 12.36 -41.14 -14.90
CA ALA A 143 12.97 -40.53 -13.71
C ALA A 143 13.61 -39.15 -13.92
N PHE A 144 14.11 -38.86 -15.13
CA PHE A 144 14.64 -37.52 -15.44
C PHE A 144 13.54 -36.44 -15.36
N ALA A 145 12.37 -36.70 -15.95
CA ALA A 145 11.27 -35.73 -15.95
C ALA A 145 10.72 -35.52 -14.53
N GLU A 146 10.55 -36.60 -13.77
CA GLU A 146 10.11 -36.56 -12.38
C GLU A 146 11.05 -35.72 -11.51
N ARG A 147 12.36 -35.98 -11.57
CA ARG A 147 13.36 -35.21 -10.83
C ARG A 147 13.29 -33.71 -11.13
N ILE A 148 13.20 -33.34 -12.41
CA ILE A 148 13.15 -31.93 -12.81
C ILE A 148 11.86 -31.26 -12.34
N LEU A 149 10.72 -31.96 -12.44
CA LEU A 149 9.44 -31.43 -11.98
C LEU A 149 9.42 -31.23 -10.45
N GLU A 150 10.01 -32.17 -9.71
CA GLU A 150 10.17 -32.07 -8.26
C GLU A 150 11.07 -30.88 -7.87
N ASP A 151 12.24 -30.74 -8.50
CA ASP A 151 13.15 -29.60 -8.30
C ASP A 151 12.42 -28.27 -8.55
N ILE A 152 11.69 -28.16 -9.67
CA ILE A 152 10.95 -26.95 -10.01
C ILE A 152 9.85 -26.66 -8.98
N SER A 153 9.11 -27.68 -8.54
CA SER A 153 8.08 -27.54 -7.52
C SER A 153 8.66 -27.02 -6.21
N PHE A 154 9.77 -27.60 -5.76
CA PHE A 154 10.48 -27.15 -4.57
C PHE A 154 10.94 -25.69 -4.68
N ARG A 155 11.52 -25.30 -5.81
CA ARG A 155 11.97 -23.91 -6.04
C ARG A 155 10.81 -22.92 -6.08
N ASN A 156 9.68 -23.30 -6.69
CA ASN A 156 8.49 -22.46 -6.69
C ASN A 156 7.95 -22.25 -5.28
N GLN A 157 7.89 -23.30 -4.47
CA GLN A 157 7.46 -23.19 -3.08
C GLN A 157 8.40 -22.29 -2.26
N ALA A 158 9.72 -22.47 -2.41
CA ALA A 158 10.70 -21.63 -1.73
C ALA A 158 10.55 -20.14 -2.11
N MET A 159 10.23 -19.82 -3.37
CA MET A 159 9.96 -18.45 -3.80
C MET A 159 8.64 -17.90 -3.25
N ILE A 160 7.60 -18.73 -3.09
CA ILE A 160 6.34 -18.31 -2.44
C ILE A 160 6.63 -17.92 -1.00
N THR A 161 7.23 -18.83 -0.23
CA THR A 161 7.59 -18.60 1.17
C THR A 161 8.49 -17.38 1.31
N LEU A 162 9.48 -17.21 0.44
CA LEU A 162 10.36 -16.05 0.48
C LEU A 162 9.59 -14.73 0.30
N LYS A 163 8.63 -14.67 -0.64
CA LYS A 163 7.79 -13.47 -0.84
C LYS A 163 6.94 -13.19 0.40
N GLU A 164 6.29 -14.21 0.96
CA GLU A 164 5.46 -14.10 2.17
C GLU A 164 6.30 -13.63 3.36
N THR A 165 7.48 -14.22 3.59
CA THR A 165 8.36 -13.82 4.70
C THR A 165 9.02 -12.46 4.53
N THR A 166 8.98 -11.89 3.32
CA THR A 166 9.56 -10.58 2.99
C THR A 166 8.50 -9.55 2.63
N GLU A 167 7.24 -9.85 2.91
CA GLU A 167 6.15 -8.91 2.74
C GLU A 167 6.24 -7.81 3.82
N LEU A 168 5.99 -6.57 3.40
CA LEU A 168 5.96 -5.43 4.30
C LEU A 168 4.52 -5.20 4.75
N GLU A 169 4.30 -5.08 6.05
CA GLU A 169 2.97 -4.82 6.59
C GLU A 169 2.42 -3.48 6.08
N GLU A 170 1.25 -3.53 5.44
CA GLU A 170 0.61 -2.33 4.91
C GLU A 170 -0.16 -1.60 6.03
N MET A 171 0.33 -0.41 6.40
CA MET A 171 -0.37 0.51 7.30
C MET A 171 -1.01 1.66 6.52
N SER A 172 -2.28 1.93 6.82
CA SER A 172 -3.05 3.12 6.41
C SER A 172 -3.08 4.17 7.53
N PHE A 173 -3.15 5.44 7.15
CA PHE A 173 -3.37 6.56 8.07
C PHE A 173 -4.70 7.29 7.86
N ARG A 174 -5.67 6.68 7.14
CA ARG A 174 -6.94 7.34 6.80
C ARG A 174 -7.73 7.73 8.04
N GLU A 175 -7.85 6.85 9.03
CA GLU A 175 -8.57 7.15 10.27
C GLU A 175 -7.98 8.37 11.00
N GLN A 176 -6.65 8.49 11.02
CA GLN A 176 -5.97 9.65 11.63
C GLN A 176 -6.20 10.93 10.81
N ILE A 177 -6.26 10.83 9.48
CA ILE A 177 -6.64 11.95 8.61
C ILE A 177 -8.08 12.37 8.90
N GLU A 178 -9.02 11.43 8.95
CA GLU A 178 -10.43 11.70 9.26
C GLU A 178 -10.58 12.35 10.64
N LEU A 179 -9.92 11.78 11.66
CA LEU A 179 -9.91 12.33 13.02
C LEU A 179 -9.31 13.74 13.07
N TRP A 180 -8.29 14.04 12.27
CA TRP A 180 -7.73 15.39 12.17
C TRP A 180 -8.79 16.41 11.73
N PHE A 181 -9.66 16.07 10.78
CA PHE A 181 -10.70 16.97 10.28
C PHE A 181 -11.91 17.15 11.22
N THR A 182 -12.00 16.36 12.30
CA THR A 182 -13.04 16.56 13.34
C THR A 182 -12.78 17.82 14.18
N THR A 183 -11.51 18.24 14.30
CA THR A 183 -11.10 19.39 15.10
C THR A 183 -10.44 20.50 14.29
N ASN A 184 -10.08 20.24 13.03
CA ASN A 184 -9.36 21.19 12.18
C ASN A 184 -10.03 21.36 10.81
N ARG A 185 -9.74 22.50 10.16
CA ARG A 185 -10.01 22.76 8.73
C ARG A 185 -8.68 23.05 8.04
N MET A 186 -8.55 22.62 6.79
CA MET A 186 -7.32 22.81 6.02
C MET A 186 -7.52 23.92 5.00
N ARG A 187 -6.67 24.95 4.99
CA ARG A 187 -6.73 25.94 3.93
C ARG A 187 -6.28 25.32 2.62
N LYS A 188 -6.89 25.74 1.52
CA LYS A 188 -6.50 25.34 0.16
C LYS A 188 -5.01 25.56 -0.11
N SER A 189 -4.46 26.70 0.31
CA SER A 189 -3.03 26.97 0.18
C SER A 189 -2.15 25.95 0.89
N ASP A 190 -2.56 25.54 2.11
CA ASP A 190 -1.82 24.59 2.91
C ASP A 190 -1.89 23.20 2.27
N PHE A 191 -3.07 22.79 1.82
CA PHE A 191 -3.27 21.54 1.08
C PHE A 191 -2.38 21.47 -0.17
N LEU A 192 -2.43 22.49 -1.02
CA LEU A 192 -1.63 22.55 -2.25
C LEU A 192 -0.13 22.57 -1.97
N SER A 193 0.30 23.08 -0.81
CA SER A 193 1.70 23.03 -0.38
C SER A 193 2.16 21.63 0.05
N LEU A 194 1.23 20.78 0.50
CA LEU A 194 1.50 19.44 1.03
C LEU A 194 1.59 18.37 -0.06
N ILE A 195 1.00 18.61 -1.22
CA ILE A 195 1.02 17.67 -2.34
C ILE A 195 2.03 18.06 -3.42
N THR A 196 2.29 17.12 -4.32
CA THR A 196 2.97 17.41 -5.58
C THR A 196 1.91 17.51 -6.67
N LEU A 197 1.85 18.63 -7.38
CA LEU A 197 0.84 18.86 -8.42
C LEU A 197 1.24 18.24 -9.75
N GLU A 198 0.26 17.72 -10.50
CA GLU A 198 0.45 17.35 -11.89
C GLU A 198 0.52 18.60 -12.78
N LYS A 199 1.64 18.76 -13.50
CA LYS A 199 1.94 19.95 -14.31
C LYS A 199 1.92 19.67 -15.82
N ARG A 200 1.82 18.41 -16.23
CA ARG A 200 1.74 18.06 -17.66
C ARG A 200 0.46 18.63 -18.26
N LEU A 201 0.49 19.04 -19.53
CA LEU A 201 -0.71 19.54 -20.21
C LEU A 201 -1.69 18.42 -20.55
N HIS A 202 -1.20 17.19 -20.71
CA HIS A 202 -1.98 16.01 -21.04
C HIS A 202 -1.48 14.83 -20.21
N TYR A 203 -2.39 13.93 -19.85
CA TYR A 203 -2.06 12.62 -19.28
C TYR A 203 -1.49 11.69 -20.35
N TRP A 204 -0.99 10.53 -19.93
CA TRP A 204 -0.32 9.55 -20.81
C TRP A 204 -1.24 8.95 -21.88
N ASP A 205 -2.56 9.02 -21.68
CA ASP A 205 -3.62 8.59 -22.59
C ASP A 205 -4.08 9.70 -23.56
N GLY A 206 -3.48 10.89 -23.48
CA GLY A 206 -3.81 12.04 -24.33
C GLY A 206 -4.98 12.89 -23.81
N VAL A 207 -5.57 12.54 -22.66
CA VAL A 207 -6.63 13.35 -22.04
C VAL A 207 -6.02 14.66 -21.50
N PRO A 208 -6.65 15.84 -21.73
CA PRO A 208 -6.18 17.10 -21.16
C PRO A 208 -6.11 17.04 -19.64
N ASN A 209 -5.02 17.55 -19.07
CA ASN A 209 -4.88 17.69 -17.64
C ASN A 209 -5.87 18.75 -17.11
N ARG A 210 -6.72 18.35 -16.17
CA ARG A 210 -7.73 19.21 -15.54
C ARG A 210 -7.32 19.76 -14.18
N THR A 211 -6.11 19.45 -13.68
CA THR A 211 -5.64 19.86 -12.35
C THR A 211 -5.84 21.36 -12.08
N SER A 212 -5.65 22.25 -13.06
CA SER A 212 -5.91 23.68 -12.85
C SER A 212 -7.40 24.03 -12.68
N GLN A 213 -8.30 23.33 -13.37
CA GLN A 213 -9.75 23.46 -13.22
C GLN A 213 -10.18 22.86 -11.87
N ASP A 214 -9.72 21.66 -11.57
CA ASP A 214 -10.03 20.97 -10.31
C ASP A 214 -9.55 21.77 -9.10
N ILE A 215 -8.36 22.39 -9.19
CA ILE A 215 -7.87 23.32 -8.16
C ILE A 215 -8.76 24.55 -8.06
N ALA A 216 -9.26 25.11 -9.16
CA ALA A 216 -10.13 26.28 -9.12
C ALA A 216 -11.46 25.98 -8.39
N GLU A 217 -11.98 24.76 -8.55
CA GLU A 217 -13.23 24.29 -7.93
C GLU A 217 -13.09 23.95 -6.44
N LEU A 218 -11.87 23.72 -5.94
CA LEU A 218 -11.65 23.48 -4.50
C LEU A 218 -12.02 24.71 -3.66
N PRO A 219 -12.75 24.54 -2.54
CA PRO A 219 -13.04 25.62 -1.61
C PRO A 219 -11.77 26.15 -0.93
N ASP A 220 -11.81 27.40 -0.47
CA ASP A 220 -10.66 28.03 0.22
C ASP A 220 -10.34 27.36 1.57
N GLU A 221 -11.36 26.80 2.24
CA GLU A 221 -11.22 25.93 3.40
C GLU A 221 -11.84 24.57 3.11
N LEU A 222 -11.05 23.52 3.34
CA LEU A 222 -11.42 22.14 3.12
C LEU A 222 -11.83 21.51 4.46
N ASP A 223 -13.01 20.91 4.47
CA ASP A 223 -13.37 19.86 5.41
C ASP A 223 -12.91 18.49 4.88
N PHE A 224 -13.26 17.41 5.58
CA PHE A 224 -12.83 16.07 5.19
C PHE A 224 -13.38 15.65 3.82
N GLU A 225 -14.63 15.99 3.51
CA GLU A 225 -15.28 15.62 2.26
C GLU A 225 -14.63 16.34 1.07
N ALA A 226 -14.46 17.66 1.17
CA ALA A 226 -13.77 18.44 0.14
C ALA A 226 -12.30 18.00 -0.03
N PHE A 227 -11.62 17.62 1.07
CA PHE A 227 -10.26 17.06 1.01
C PHE A 227 -10.24 15.70 0.31
N GLN A 228 -11.16 14.80 0.67
CA GLN A 228 -11.26 13.48 0.08
C GLN A 228 -11.58 13.58 -1.41
N ASP A 229 -12.50 14.45 -1.82
CA ASP A 229 -12.83 14.68 -3.23
C ASP A 229 -11.62 15.18 -4.01
N GLY A 230 -10.89 16.16 -3.46
CA GLY A 230 -9.65 16.66 -4.07
C GLY A 230 -8.61 15.57 -4.29
N VAL A 231 -8.36 14.74 -3.28
CA VAL A 231 -7.35 13.68 -3.31
C VAL A 231 -7.77 12.48 -4.17
N PHE A 232 -9.01 12.03 -4.02
CA PHE A 232 -9.44 10.72 -4.48
C PHE A 232 -10.28 10.77 -5.76
N ILE A 233 -11.23 11.70 -5.86
CA ILE A 233 -12.10 11.85 -7.03
C ILE A 233 -11.38 12.66 -8.11
N ASN A 234 -10.92 13.85 -7.76
CA ASN A 234 -10.27 14.77 -8.69
C ASN A 234 -8.80 14.41 -8.93
N LYS A 235 -8.21 13.60 -8.05
CA LYS A 235 -6.83 13.08 -8.16
C LYS A 235 -5.83 14.17 -8.54
N ILE A 236 -5.83 15.27 -7.78
CA ILE A 236 -4.98 16.43 -8.07
C ILE A 236 -3.48 16.18 -7.80
N GLU A 237 -3.16 15.12 -7.05
CA GLU A 237 -1.79 14.68 -6.81
C GLU A 237 -1.14 14.12 -8.08
N HIS A 238 0.15 14.42 -8.27
CA HIS A 238 0.95 13.87 -9.37
C HIS A 238 1.03 12.34 -9.27
N GLN A 239 0.87 11.65 -10.40
CA GLN A 239 0.75 10.18 -10.45
C GLN A 239 1.93 9.41 -9.84
N GLN A 240 3.14 10.00 -9.85
CA GLN A 240 4.34 9.36 -9.30
C GLN A 240 4.55 9.64 -7.80
N ASP A 241 3.74 10.51 -7.20
CA ASP A 241 3.88 11.03 -5.84
C ASP A 241 2.51 11.39 -5.26
N SER A 242 1.68 10.35 -5.10
CA SER A 242 0.28 10.41 -4.69
C SER A 242 0.08 9.76 -3.31
N TYR A 243 0.80 10.24 -2.31
CA TYR A 243 0.89 9.58 -1.01
C TYR A 243 -0.42 9.62 -0.22
N LEU A 244 -1.27 10.64 -0.45
CA LEU A 244 -2.60 10.73 0.18
C LEU A 244 -3.55 9.75 -0.50
N PHE A 245 -3.61 9.76 -1.84
CA PHE A 245 -4.37 8.79 -2.63
C PHE A 245 -4.03 7.34 -2.24
N ASP A 246 -2.75 7.05 -2.05
CA ASP A 246 -2.26 5.74 -1.63
C ASP A 246 -2.77 5.33 -0.23
N GLN A 247 -3.12 6.27 0.68
CA GLN A 247 -3.75 5.92 1.96
C GLN A 247 -5.16 5.39 1.75
N PHE A 248 -5.97 6.09 0.94
CA PHE A 248 -7.35 5.69 0.63
C PHE A 248 -7.37 4.36 -0.14
N MET A 249 -6.46 4.20 -1.12
CA MET A 249 -6.41 2.98 -1.93
C MET A 249 -6.03 1.73 -1.13
N ARG A 250 -5.26 1.84 -0.04
CA ARG A 250 -4.92 0.66 0.77
C ARG A 250 -6.12 0.07 1.47
N GLU A 251 -6.98 0.91 2.05
CA GLU A 251 -8.20 0.42 2.69
C GLU A 251 -9.18 -0.15 1.67
N VAL A 252 -9.27 0.50 0.50
CA VAL A 252 -10.00 -0.05 -0.63
C VAL A 252 -9.47 -1.44 -1.00
N MET A 253 -8.16 -1.59 -1.21
CA MET A 253 -7.55 -2.87 -1.58
C MET A 253 -7.75 -3.94 -0.50
N LYS A 254 -7.53 -3.59 0.78
CA LYS A 254 -7.80 -4.48 1.91
C LYS A 254 -9.26 -4.95 1.92
N PHE A 255 -10.19 -4.03 1.68
CA PHE A 255 -11.61 -4.38 1.56
C PHE A 255 -11.89 -5.29 0.36
N ILE A 256 -11.18 -5.14 -0.77
CA ILE A 256 -11.27 -6.06 -1.93
C ILE A 256 -10.86 -7.46 -1.51
N ASP A 257 -9.71 -7.56 -0.86
CA ASP A 257 -9.11 -8.85 -0.49
C ASP A 257 -9.96 -9.58 0.55
N GLU A 258 -10.54 -8.85 1.50
CA GLU A 258 -11.44 -9.40 2.53
C GLU A 258 -12.85 -9.71 1.99
N ASN A 259 -13.30 -9.00 0.94
CA ASN A 259 -14.64 -9.12 0.40
C ASN A 259 -14.65 -9.30 -1.14
N PRO A 260 -14.04 -10.37 -1.67
CA PRO A 260 -13.85 -10.56 -3.12
C PRO A 260 -15.16 -10.67 -3.92
N ARG A 261 -16.30 -10.84 -3.23
CA ARG A 261 -17.65 -10.89 -3.82
C ARG A 261 -18.52 -9.67 -3.53
N ALA A 262 -18.18 -8.82 -2.56
CA ALA A 262 -19.04 -7.70 -2.15
C ALA A 262 -18.88 -6.48 -3.07
N MET A 263 -17.75 -6.37 -3.78
CA MET A 263 -17.40 -5.15 -4.49
C MET A 263 -17.88 -5.01 -5.94
N PHE A 264 -18.65 -5.97 -6.45
CA PHE A 264 -19.16 -5.85 -7.82
C PHE A 264 -20.12 -4.66 -7.99
N GLY A 265 -20.97 -4.39 -6.99
CA GLY A 265 -21.98 -3.31 -7.08
C GLY A 265 -21.45 -1.95 -6.67
N THR A 266 -20.81 -1.85 -5.51
CA THR A 266 -20.41 -0.56 -4.92
C THR A 266 -19.22 0.06 -5.66
N PHE A 267 -18.26 -0.74 -6.12
CA PHE A 267 -17.08 -0.24 -6.83
C PHE A 267 -17.43 0.24 -8.25
N GLN A 268 -18.30 -0.46 -8.98
CA GLN A 268 -18.81 0.02 -10.27
C GLN A 268 -19.61 1.32 -10.13
N LYS A 269 -20.34 1.49 -9.02
CA LYS A 269 -21.11 2.71 -8.74
C LYS A 269 -20.21 3.94 -8.52
N TRP A 270 -19.03 3.75 -7.94
CA TRP A 270 -18.10 4.84 -7.62
C TRP A 270 -17.06 5.12 -8.73
N PHE A 271 -16.64 4.10 -9.49
CA PHE A 271 -15.54 4.23 -10.47
C PHE A 271 -15.93 3.92 -11.93
N GLY A 272 -17.20 3.63 -12.21
CA GLY A 272 -17.68 3.27 -13.55
C GLY A 272 -17.42 1.81 -13.93
N ALA A 273 -17.81 1.43 -15.16
CA ALA A 273 -17.72 0.06 -15.66
C ALA A 273 -16.27 -0.33 -15.99
N MET A 274 -15.51 -0.79 -14.99
CA MET A 274 -14.19 -1.39 -15.21
C MET A 274 -14.31 -2.88 -15.59
N PRO A 275 -13.57 -3.36 -16.62
CA PRO A 275 -13.50 -4.77 -16.94
C PRO A 275 -12.71 -5.52 -15.85
N THR A 276 -13.37 -6.43 -15.15
CA THR A 276 -12.77 -7.28 -14.13
C THR A 276 -12.63 -8.72 -14.63
N PHE A 277 -11.65 -9.45 -14.11
CA PHE A 277 -11.32 -10.81 -14.52
C PHE A 277 -11.21 -11.74 -13.31
N THR A 278 -11.81 -12.91 -13.40
CA THR A 278 -11.56 -14.04 -12.48
C THR A 278 -10.31 -14.77 -12.95
N ALA A 279 -9.28 -14.80 -12.11
CA ALA A 279 -8.04 -15.52 -12.37
C ALA A 279 -8.14 -16.97 -11.90
N HIS A 280 -8.04 -17.92 -12.82
CA HIS A 280 -7.90 -19.34 -12.52
C HIS A 280 -6.42 -19.69 -12.49
N THR A 281 -5.95 -20.29 -11.42
CA THR A 281 -4.56 -20.70 -11.26
C THR A 281 -4.33 -22.16 -11.65
N ASP A 282 -3.16 -22.48 -12.20
CA ASP A 282 -2.74 -23.87 -12.43
C ASP A 282 -2.20 -24.51 -11.15
N LYS A 283 -1.75 -25.77 -11.27
CA LYS A 283 -1.15 -26.55 -10.18
C LYS A 283 0.12 -25.94 -9.55
N PHE A 284 0.63 -24.85 -10.10
CA PHE A 284 1.79 -24.11 -9.61
C PHE A 284 1.44 -22.67 -9.19
N GLY A 285 0.15 -22.35 -9.06
CA GLY A 285 -0.32 -21.02 -8.68
C GLY A 285 -0.22 -19.96 -9.78
N ARG A 286 0.11 -20.34 -11.03
CA ARG A 286 0.16 -19.39 -12.17
C ARG A 286 -1.24 -19.13 -12.67
N ILE A 287 -1.61 -17.87 -12.95
CA ILE A 287 -2.87 -17.57 -13.65
C ILE A 287 -2.84 -18.25 -15.02
N ALA A 288 -3.61 -19.33 -15.15
CA ALA A 288 -3.78 -20.14 -16.35
C ALA A 288 -4.86 -19.56 -17.27
N LYS A 289 -5.87 -18.90 -16.68
CA LYS A 289 -6.98 -18.31 -17.41
C LYS A 289 -7.48 -17.07 -16.67
N LEU A 290 -7.74 -16.00 -17.42
CA LEU A 290 -8.48 -14.83 -16.95
C LEU A 290 -9.84 -14.87 -17.62
N GLU A 291 -10.90 -15.12 -16.86
CA GLU A 291 -12.27 -15.06 -17.36
C GLU A 291 -12.87 -13.71 -17.04
N PRO A 292 -13.39 -12.96 -18.04
CA PRO A 292 -14.09 -11.71 -17.77
C PRO A 292 -15.27 -11.98 -16.82
N SER A 293 -15.28 -11.29 -15.68
CA SER A 293 -16.43 -11.32 -14.79
C SER A 293 -17.54 -10.50 -15.48
N LYS A 294 -18.73 -11.09 -15.66
CA LYS A 294 -19.85 -10.34 -16.25
C LYS A 294 -20.17 -9.14 -15.35
N PRO A 295 -20.19 -7.90 -15.88
CA PRO A 295 -20.62 -6.76 -15.09
C PRO A 295 -22.07 -6.95 -14.69
N ASN A 296 -22.40 -6.71 -13.42
CA ASN A 296 -23.78 -6.69 -12.92
C ASN A 296 -24.44 -5.38 -13.36
N LEU A 297 -24.77 -5.29 -14.66
CA LEU A 297 -25.56 -4.20 -15.20
C LEU A 297 -27.01 -4.40 -14.76
N THR A 298 -27.48 -3.57 -13.82
CA THR A 298 -28.91 -3.37 -13.60
C THR A 298 -29.37 -2.24 -14.52
N ILE A 299 -30.30 -2.56 -15.43
CA ILE A 299 -30.97 -1.54 -16.24
C ILE A 299 -31.86 -0.73 -15.28
N VAL A 300 -31.55 0.56 -15.13
CA VAL A 300 -32.43 1.49 -14.43
C VAL A 300 -33.54 1.87 -15.41
N HIS A 301 -34.77 1.49 -15.10
CA HIS A 301 -36.00 1.91 -15.79
C HIS A 301 -36.58 3.14 -15.13
#